data_AF-A0A6P1CX02-F1
#
_entry.id   AF-A0A6P1CX02-F1
#
_cell.length_a   1.000
_cell.length_b   1.000
_cell.length_c   1.000
_cell.angle_alpha   90.00
_cell.angle_beta   90.00
_cell.angle_gamma   90.00
#
_symmetry.space_group_name_H-M   'P 1'
#
loop_
_entity.id
_entity.type
_entity.pdbx_description
1 polymer ?
#
loop_
_entity_poly.entity_id
_entity_poly.type
_entity_poly.pdbx_seq_one_letter_code
_entity_poly.pdbx_strand_id
1 'polypeptide(L)'
;GWWKIMPELAEHHTVYAVDLPGLGDSTGSPTGYDKATLARYVHTLIAEQLGIDDANVVGHDFGAAVAYQYATQFPTDTARLGYLDLPLPGPGVDAPTYRSMSWH
;
A
#
# COMPACT_ATOMS: atom_id res chain seq x y z
N GLY A 1 8.22 -11.45 1.89
CA GLY A 1 8.37 -10.26 2.75
C GLY A 1 9.64 -9.52 2.40
N TRP A 2 9.82 -8.30 2.92
CA TRP A 2 10.81 -7.34 2.44
C TRP A 2 12.23 -7.47 3.03
N TRP A 3 12.44 -8.38 4.00
CA TRP A 3 13.64 -8.46 4.83
C TRP A 3 14.98 -8.56 4.09
N LYS A 4 14.99 -9.08 2.85
CA LYS A 4 16.22 -9.20 2.06
C LYS A 4 16.68 -7.92 1.39
N ILE A 5 15.79 -6.94 1.22
CA ILE A 5 16.10 -5.67 0.53
C ILE A 5 16.01 -4.46 1.46
N MET A 6 15.38 -4.64 2.62
CA MET A 6 15.26 -3.58 3.62
C MET A 6 16.62 -3.04 4.10
N PRO A 7 17.65 -3.86 4.37
CA PRO A 7 18.95 -3.35 4.80
C PRO A 7 19.57 -2.37 3.80
N GLU A 8 19.55 -2.71 2.52
CA GLU A 8 20.10 -1.89 1.44
C GLU A 8 19.28 -0.61 1.24
N LEU A 9 17.95 -0.70 1.32
CA LEU A 9 17.09 0.50 1.26
C LEU A 9 17.31 1.43 2.45
N ALA A 10 17.59 0.87 3.63
CA ALA A 10 17.79 1.59 4.88
C ALA A 10 19.10 2.41 4.89
N GLU A 11 20.04 2.16 3.98
CA GLU A 11 21.24 3.00 3.82
C GLU A 11 20.91 4.42 3.35
N HIS A 12 19.74 4.61 2.74
CA HIS A 12 19.34 5.89 2.14
C HIS A 12 17.93 6.37 2.55
N HIS A 13 17.13 5.52 3.20
CA HIS A 13 15.74 5.83 3.56
C HIS A 13 15.41 5.31 4.95
N THR A 14 14.43 5.91 5.62
CA THR A 14 13.73 5.25 6.73
C THR A 14 12.72 4.28 6.14
N VAL A 15 12.88 2.99 6.40
CA VAL A 15 12.05 1.93 5.78
C VAL A 15 11.01 1.42 6.77
N TYR A 16 9.74 1.56 6.40
CA TYR A 16 8.61 0.96 7.11
C TYR A 16 8.03 -0.19 6.30
N ALA A 17 8.10 -1.41 6.82
CA ALA A 17 7.41 -2.57 6.27
C ALA A 17 6.14 -2.81 7.08
N VAL A 18 4.97 -2.56 6.49
CA VAL A 18 3.68 -2.62 7.18
C VAL A 18 2.97 -3.92 6.81
N ASP A 19 2.57 -4.69 7.82
CA ASP A 19 1.60 -5.77 7.65
C ASP A 19 0.19 -5.19 7.60
N LEU A 20 -0.57 -5.51 6.55
CA LEU A 20 -1.96 -5.05 6.43
C LEU A 20 -2.87 -5.78 7.44
N PRO A 21 -4.02 -5.21 7.84
CA PRO A 21 -4.95 -5.88 8.74
C PRO A 21 -5.27 -7.32 8.30
N GLY A 22 -5.14 -8.26 9.24
CA GLY A 22 -5.36 -9.69 8.98
C GLY A 22 -4.18 -10.42 8.34
N LEU A 23 -3.05 -9.76 8.12
CA LEU A 23 -1.79 -10.37 7.68
C LEU A 23 -0.72 -10.23 8.77
N GLY A 24 0.18 -11.22 8.85
CA GLY A 24 1.27 -11.22 9.83
C GLY A 24 0.75 -11.11 11.26
N ASP A 25 1.34 -10.20 12.03
CA ASP A 25 0.94 -9.91 13.41
C ASP A 25 -0.04 -8.72 13.51
N SER A 26 -0.44 -8.14 12.36
CA SER A 26 -1.32 -6.97 12.34
C SER A 26 -2.77 -7.32 12.67
N THR A 27 -3.29 -6.63 13.67
CA THR A 27 -4.72 -6.57 13.98
C THR A 27 -5.33 -5.28 13.41
N GLY A 28 -6.63 -5.27 13.18
CA GLY A 28 -7.33 -4.10 12.68
C GLY A 28 -8.71 -4.45 12.16
N SER A 29 -9.65 -3.52 12.30
CA SER A 29 -11.03 -3.68 11.84
C SER A 29 -11.34 -2.61 10.79
N PRO A 30 -10.74 -2.70 9.58
CA PRO A 30 -11.09 -1.78 8.49
C PRO A 30 -12.57 -1.97 8.13
N THR A 31 -13.20 -0.94 7.56
CA THR A 31 -14.61 -1.02 7.12
C THR A 31 -14.81 -1.96 5.93
N GLY A 32 -13.73 -2.43 5.31
CA GLY A 32 -13.67 -3.37 4.20
C GLY A 32 -12.23 -3.76 3.86
N TYR A 33 -12.07 -4.88 3.16
CA TYR A 33 -10.76 -5.39 2.71
C TYR A 33 -10.49 -5.13 1.23
N ASP A 34 -11.31 -4.27 0.60
CA ASP A 34 -11.02 -3.74 -0.72
C ASP A 34 -9.78 -2.83 -0.68
N LYS A 35 -9.09 -2.74 -1.82
CA LYS A 35 -7.78 -2.05 -1.91
C LYS A 35 -7.89 -0.56 -1.63
N ALA A 36 -9.01 0.07 -2.00
CA ALA A 36 -9.23 1.47 -1.71
C ALA A 36 -9.39 1.71 -0.20
N THR A 37 -10.14 0.86 0.51
CA THR A 37 -10.30 0.96 1.96
C THR A 37 -8.99 0.72 2.69
N LEU A 38 -8.23 -0.29 2.30
CA LEU A 38 -6.94 -0.58 2.94
C LEU A 38 -5.89 0.49 2.65
N ALA A 39 -5.93 1.13 1.48
CA ALA A 39 -5.08 2.28 1.20
C ALA A 39 -5.36 3.46 2.15
N ARG A 40 -6.64 3.75 2.46
CA ARG A 40 -7.01 4.76 3.46
C ARG A 40 -6.55 4.36 4.86
N TYR A 41 -6.70 3.08 5.20
CA TYR A 41 -6.23 2.55 6.49
C TYR A 41 -4.72 2.74 6.68
N VAL A 42 -3.93 2.43 5.66
CA VAL A 42 -2.47 2.65 5.65
C VAL A 42 -2.14 4.15 5.69
N HIS A 43 -2.88 4.99 4.96
CA HIS A 43 -2.69 6.44 4.99
C HIS A 43 -2.91 7.03 6.39
N THR A 44 -3.97 6.63 7.08
CA THR A 44 -4.19 7.04 8.48
C THR A 44 -3.01 6.66 9.39
N LEU A 45 -2.48 5.44 9.26
CA LEU A 45 -1.30 5.03 10.01
C LEU A 45 -0.09 5.93 9.71
N ILE A 46 0.21 6.17 8.43
CA ILE A 46 1.38 6.94 7.98
C ILE A 46 1.26 8.41 8.41
N ALA A 47 0.11 9.03 8.15
CA ALA A 47 -0.10 10.46 8.40
C ALA A 47 -0.25 10.76 9.90
N GLU A 48 -1.04 9.98 10.63
CA GLU A 48 -1.40 10.32 12.01
C GLU A 48 -0.46 9.72 13.06
N GLN A 49 0.04 8.50 12.84
CA GLN A 49 0.87 7.80 13.83
C GLN A 49 2.37 7.98 13.56
N LEU A 50 2.77 8.00 12.28
CA LEU A 50 4.17 8.20 11.90
C LEU A 50 4.50 9.67 11.61
N GLY A 51 3.49 10.51 11.32
CA GLY A 51 3.69 11.93 11.01
C GLY A 51 4.45 12.14 9.71
N ILE A 52 4.32 11.24 8.74
CA ILE A 52 5.02 11.30 7.46
C ILE A 52 4.09 11.91 6.42
N ASP A 53 4.48 13.08 5.91
CA ASP A 53 3.99 13.69 4.69
C ASP A 53 4.95 13.35 3.52
N ASP A 54 4.41 13.13 2.32
CA ASP A 54 5.18 12.84 1.10
C ASP A 54 6.03 11.54 1.10
N ALA A 55 5.38 10.38 1.27
CA ALA A 55 6.06 9.08 1.35
C ALA A 55 6.40 8.48 -0.03
N ASN A 56 7.56 7.80 -0.14
CA ASN A 56 7.78 6.84 -1.23
C ASN A 56 7.06 5.53 -0.88
N VAL A 57 6.08 5.12 -1.68
CA VAL A 57 5.23 3.96 -1.40
C VAL A 57 5.57 2.84 -2.36
N VAL A 58 5.86 1.64 -1.83
CA VAL A 58 6.17 0.46 -2.65
C VAL A 58 5.24 -0.69 -2.27
N GLY A 59 4.67 -1.37 -3.27
CA GLY A 59 3.82 -2.54 -3.08
C GLY A 59 4.14 -3.67 -4.04
N HIS A 60 3.96 -4.90 -3.56
CA HIS A 60 4.12 -6.16 -4.31
C HIS A 60 2.82 -6.98 -4.22
N ASP A 61 2.44 -7.65 -5.31
CA ASP A 61 1.24 -8.48 -5.40
C ASP A 61 -0.02 -7.70 -4.96
N PHE A 62 -0.89 -8.22 -4.09
CA PHE A 62 -2.03 -7.48 -3.57
C PHE A 62 -1.66 -6.18 -2.85
N GLY A 63 -0.45 -6.11 -2.26
CA GLY A 63 0.10 -4.87 -1.71
C GLY A 63 0.38 -3.82 -2.78
N ALA A 64 0.69 -4.22 -4.02
CA ALA A 64 0.84 -3.30 -5.15
C ALA A 64 -0.49 -2.62 -5.49
N ALA A 65 -1.62 -3.34 -5.42
CA ALA A 65 -2.93 -2.72 -5.60
C ALA A 65 -3.27 -1.73 -4.48
N VAL A 66 -2.91 -2.02 -3.23
CA VAL A 66 -3.07 -1.07 -2.11
C VAL A 66 -2.20 0.17 -2.34
N ALA A 67 -0.92 0.00 -2.69
CA ALA A 67 -0.01 1.11 -2.99
C ALA A 67 -0.50 1.97 -4.16
N TYR A 68 -1.05 1.36 -5.21
CA TYR A 68 -1.68 2.09 -6.32
C TYR A 68 -2.91 2.88 -5.87
N GLN A 69 -3.79 2.28 -5.05
CA GLN A 69 -4.95 2.97 -4.48
C GLN A 69 -4.54 4.07 -3.50
N TYR A 70 -3.40 3.94 -2.82
CA TYR A 70 -2.83 4.99 -1.98
C TYR A 70 -2.41 6.18 -2.84
N ALA A 71 -1.56 5.94 -3.84
CA ALA A 71 -1.04 6.99 -4.73
C ALA A 71 -2.14 7.75 -5.48
N THR A 72 -3.21 7.04 -5.86
CA THR A 72 -4.35 7.64 -6.58
C THR A 72 -5.31 8.40 -5.66
N GLN A 73 -5.46 8.00 -4.39
CA GLN A 73 -6.32 8.71 -3.42
C GLN A 73 -5.58 9.87 -2.72
N PHE A 74 -4.26 9.76 -2.55
CA PHE A 74 -3.42 10.70 -1.80
C PHE A 74 -2.20 11.14 -2.61
N PRO A 75 -2.38 11.75 -3.80
CA PRO A 75 -1.27 12.10 -4.69
C PRO A 75 -0.34 13.18 -4.10
N THR A 76 -0.83 14.02 -3.19
CA THR A 76 -0.02 15.04 -2.50
C THR A 76 0.88 14.45 -1.42
N ASP A 77 0.53 13.26 -0.93
CA ASP A 77 1.24 12.59 0.17
C ASP A 77 2.07 11.41 -0.37
N THR A 78 2.22 11.32 -1.69
CA THR A 78 2.94 10.26 -2.38
C THR A 78 4.04 10.85 -3.26
N ALA A 79 5.29 10.75 -2.81
CA ALA A 79 6.45 11.23 -3.55
C ALA A 79 6.68 10.38 -4.82
N ARG A 80 6.65 9.05 -4.66
CA ARG A 80 6.88 8.06 -5.71
C ARG A 80 6.13 6.77 -5.41
N LEU A 81 5.71 6.07 -6.48
CA LEU A 81 5.11 4.74 -6.41
C LEU A 81 6.03 3.69 -7.03
N GLY A 82 6.41 2.69 -6.25
CA GLY A 82 6.98 1.43 -6.73
C GLY A 82 5.90 0.34 -6.79
N TYR A 83 5.65 -0.21 -7.96
CA TYR A 83 4.56 -1.16 -8.19
C TYR A 83 5.10 -2.44 -8.82
N LEU A 84 4.93 -3.57 -8.15
CA LEU A 84 5.58 -4.83 -8.51
C LEU A 84 4.57 -5.98 -8.67
N ASP A 85 4.64 -6.67 -9.80
CA ASP A 85 4.14 -8.05 -10.02
C ASP A 85 2.61 -8.26 -10.05
N LEU A 86 1.81 -7.19 -9.97
CA LEU A 86 0.36 -7.26 -10.20
C LEU A 86 0.01 -6.54 -11.52
N PRO A 87 -1.01 -6.93 -12.31
CA PRO A 87 -1.41 -6.15 -13.47
C PRO A 87 -2.09 -4.84 -13.08
N LEU A 88 -1.68 -3.72 -13.68
CA LEU A 88 -2.39 -2.45 -13.54
C LEU A 88 -3.81 -2.53 -14.15
N PRO A 89 -4.75 -1.68 -13.69
CA PRO A 89 -6.06 -1.55 -14.33
C PRO A 89 -5.93 -1.33 -15.84
N GLY A 90 -6.70 -2.09 -16.61
CA GLY A 90 -6.61 -2.10 -18.08
C GLY A 90 -7.64 -3.03 -18.72
N PRO A 91 -7.46 -3.40 -20.00
CA PRO A 91 -8.44 -4.22 -20.71
C PRO A 91 -8.72 -5.59 -20.07
N GLY A 92 -7.75 -6.14 -19.32
CA GLY A 92 -7.90 -7.43 -18.62
C GLY A 92 -8.59 -7.35 -17.27
N VAL A 93 -8.54 -6.20 -16.59
CA VAL A 93 -9.22 -5.93 -15.30
C VAL A 93 -9.56 -4.45 -15.26
N ASP A 94 -10.84 -4.12 -15.31
CA ASP A 94 -11.27 -2.72 -15.29
C ASP A 94 -11.01 -2.02 -13.94
N ALA A 95 -10.98 -0.69 -13.96
CA ALA A 95 -10.67 0.11 -12.78
C ALA A 95 -11.64 -0.10 -11.60
N PRO A 96 -12.98 -0.21 -11.81
CA PRO A 96 -13.91 -0.52 -10.72
C PRO A 96 -13.61 -1.87 -10.06
N THR A 97 -13.43 -2.93 -10.84
CA THR A 97 -13.12 -4.27 -10.33
C THR A 97 -11.80 -4.28 -9.58
N TYR A 98 -10.80 -3.59 -10.11
CA TYR A 98 -9.49 -3.47 -9.47
C TYR A 98 -9.57 -2.76 -8.12
N ARG A 99 -10.37 -1.69 -8.04
CA ARG A 99 -10.57 -0.91 -6.81
C ARG A 99 -11.24 -1.72 -5.70
N SER A 100 -12.24 -2.52 -6.05
CA SER A 100 -13.02 -3.35 -5.12
C SER A 100 -12.40 -4.72 -4.83
N MET A 101 -11.26 -5.05 -5.45
CA MET A 101 -10.63 -6.36 -5.30
C MET A 101 -10.31 -6.63 -3.82
N SER A 102 -10.74 -7.79 -3.32
CA SER A 102 -10.56 -8.20 -1.92
C SER A 102 -9.91 -9.59 -1.90
N TRP A 103 -9.14 -9.87 -0.85
CA TRP A 103 -8.64 -11.23 -0.55
C TRP A 103 -9.52 -11.96 0.48
N HIS A 104 -10.61 -11.32 0.93
CA HIS A 104 -11.69 -11.88 1.73
C HIS A 104 -13.00 -11.86 0.94
#